data_AF-A0AAV9ABR3-F1
#
_entry.id   AF-A0AAV9ABR3-F1
#
_cell.length_a   1.000
_cell.length_b   1.000
_cell.length_c   1.000
_cell.angle_alpha   90.00
_cell.angle_beta   90.00
_cell.angle_gamma   90.00
#
_symmetry.space_group_name_H-M   'P 1'
#
loop_
_entity.id
_entity.type
_entity.pdbx_description
1 polymer ?
#
loop_
_entity_poly.entity_id
_entity_poly.type
_entity_poly.pdbx_seq_one_letter_code
_entity_poly.pdbx_strand_id
1 'polypeptide(L)'
;MDCKTIPLFFLTLLVVLASGAAVEATVPAIFIFGDSTADVGNNDYLPTMAKANFPYYGIDFPNGTATGRFSNGFNSADEIGMSAF
;
A
#
# COMPACT_ATOMS: atom_id res chain seq x y z
N MET A 1 5.65 24.63 -47.05
CA MET A 1 4.87 23.76 -46.15
C MET A 1 4.34 22.65 -47.02
N ASP A 2 4.99 21.49 -47.00
CA ASP A 2 4.71 20.44 -47.97
C ASP A 2 3.54 19.58 -47.47
N CYS A 3 2.74 19.05 -48.40
CA CYS A 3 1.54 18.24 -48.10
C CYS A 3 1.85 17.01 -47.20
N LYS A 4 3.11 16.55 -47.18
CA LYS A 4 3.59 15.44 -46.32
C LYS A 4 3.98 15.87 -44.90
N THR A 5 4.25 17.14 -44.66
CA THR A 5 4.72 17.64 -43.35
C THR A 5 3.56 17.74 -42.34
N ILE A 6 2.35 18.04 -42.83
CA ILE A 6 1.13 18.17 -42.02
C ILE A 6 0.71 16.83 -41.38
N PRO A 7 0.55 15.71 -42.12
CA PRO A 7 0.16 14.44 -41.50
C PRO A 7 1.24 13.89 -40.56
N LEU A 8 2.52 14.16 -40.86
CA LEU A 8 3.63 13.76 -39.99
C LEU A 8 3.57 14.49 -38.65
N PHE A 9 3.25 15.79 -38.64
CA PHE A 9 3.08 16.57 -37.42
C PHE A 9 1.94 16.03 -36.54
N PHE A 10 0.79 15.71 -37.15
CA PHE A 10 -0.33 15.12 -36.40
C PHE A 10 -0.03 13.72 -35.88
N LEU A 11 0.71 12.91 -36.64
CA LEU A 11 1.16 11.59 -36.18
C LEU A 11 2.12 11.71 -34.99
N THR A 12 3.07 12.65 -35.04
CA THR A 12 3.97 12.90 -33.92
C THR A 12 3.23 13.40 -32.69
N LEU A 13 2.23 14.28 -32.86
CA LEU A 13 1.40 14.76 -31.76
C LEU A 13 0.57 13.63 -31.14
N LEU A 14 0.01 12.74 -31.97
CA LEU A 14 -0.76 11.58 -31.51
C LEU A 14 0.11 10.62 -30.70
N VAL A 15 1.34 10.34 -31.14
CA VAL A 15 2.27 9.47 -30.42
C VAL A 15 2.66 10.06 -29.06
N VAL A 16 2.88 11.37 -28.97
CA VAL A 16 3.18 12.07 -27.71
C VAL A 16 1.98 12.09 -26.76
N LEU A 17 0.75 12.23 -27.27
CA LEU A 17 -0.46 12.17 -26.44
C LEU A 17 -0.79 10.74 -25.98
N ALA A 18 -0.40 9.72 -26.76
CA ALA A 18 -0.61 8.31 -26.44
C ALA A 18 0.44 7.74 -25.48
N SER A 19 1.57 8.42 -25.26
CA SER A 19 2.50 8.03 -24.20
C SER A 19 1.92 8.39 -22.84
N GLY A 20 1.13 7.49 -22.27
CA GLY A 20 0.77 7.54 -20.85
C GLY A 20 2.04 7.44 -20.02
N ALA A 21 2.23 8.36 -19.07
CA ALA A 21 3.28 8.24 -18.08
C ALA A 21 3.06 6.94 -17.30
N ALA A 22 4.06 6.06 -17.27
CA ALA A 22 4.07 4.98 -16.30
C ALA A 22 4.09 5.65 -14.92
N VAL A 23 3.02 5.49 -14.14
CA VAL A 23 3.03 5.87 -12.73
C VAL A 23 4.00 4.90 -12.07
N GLU A 24 5.24 5.34 -11.92
CA GLU A 24 6.19 4.68 -11.04
C GLU A 24 5.58 4.69 -9.64
N ALA A 25 5.46 3.53 -9.02
CA ALA A 25 5.01 3.48 -7.64
C ALA A 25 6.05 4.25 -6.82
N THR A 26 5.67 5.41 -6.29
CA THR A 26 6.53 6.29 -5.49
C THR A 26 7.14 5.57 -4.29
N VAL A 27 6.57 4.43 -3.87
CA VAL A 27 7.00 3.62 -2.74
C VAL A 27 7.21 2.17 -3.19
N PRO A 28 8.39 1.56 -2.97
CA PRO A 28 8.60 0.15 -3.24
C PRO A 28 7.73 -0.70 -2.29
N ALA A 29 7.15 -1.78 -2.80
CA ALA A 29 6.41 -2.73 -1.96
C ALA A 29 7.35 -3.37 -0.92
N ILE A 30 6.93 -3.40 0.34
CA ILE A 30 7.66 -4.01 1.44
C ILE A 30 6.99 -5.33 1.81
N PHE A 31 7.76 -6.41 1.83
CA PHE A 31 7.31 -7.71 2.33
C PHE A 31 7.91 -7.95 3.71
N ILE A 32 7.04 -8.02 4.73
CA ILE A 32 7.45 -8.17 6.13
C ILE A 32 7.09 -9.59 6.57
N PHE A 33 8.10 -10.34 7.02
CA PHE A 33 7.95 -11.66 7.61
C PHE A 33 8.23 -11.58 9.10
N GLY A 34 7.47 -12.30 9.91
CA GLY A 34 7.64 -12.27 11.36
C GLY A 34 6.60 -13.10 12.11
N ASP A 35 6.42 -12.75 13.38
CA ASP A 35 5.46 -13.33 14.29
C ASP A 35 4.39 -12.30 14.69
N SER A 36 3.81 -12.44 15.89
CA SER A 36 2.83 -11.50 16.45
C SER A 36 3.31 -10.04 16.46
N THR A 37 4.61 -9.79 16.56
CA THR A 37 5.19 -8.44 16.58
C THR A 37 5.05 -7.70 15.25
N ALA A 38 4.93 -8.43 14.14
CA ALA A 38 4.75 -7.88 12.79
C ALA A 38 3.34 -8.11 12.23
N ASP A 39 2.48 -8.85 12.93
CA ASP A 39 1.13 -9.16 12.47
C ASP A 39 0.23 -7.91 12.54
N VAL A 40 -0.31 -7.53 11.38
CA VAL A 40 -1.20 -6.38 11.19
C VAL A 40 -2.68 -6.80 11.05
N GLY A 41 -3.01 -8.05 11.42
CA GLY A 41 -4.34 -8.64 11.34
C GLY A 41 -4.46 -9.83 10.37
N ASN A 42 -3.33 -10.36 9.89
CA ASN A 42 -3.31 -11.49 8.96
C ASN A 42 -3.98 -12.73 9.56
N ASN A 43 -3.80 -12.96 10.86
CA ASN A 43 -4.38 -14.11 11.54
C ASN A 43 -5.92 -14.10 11.61
N ASP A 44 -6.57 -12.95 11.39
CA ASP A 44 -8.03 -12.88 11.37
C ASP A 44 -8.63 -13.67 10.21
N TYR A 45 -7.86 -13.82 9.13
CA TYR A 45 -8.22 -14.56 7.91
C TYR A 45 -7.82 -16.03 7.95
N LEU A 46 -7.20 -16.50 9.03
CA LEU A 46 -6.75 -17.90 9.19
C LEU A 46 -7.61 -18.65 10.23
N PRO A 47 -7.77 -19.98 10.08
CA PRO A 47 -8.43 -20.82 11.08
C PRO A 47 -7.48 -21.11 12.27
N THR A 48 -7.12 -20.06 13.01
CA THR A 48 -6.21 -20.13 14.16
C THR A 48 -6.83 -19.50 15.40
N MET A 49 -6.36 -19.92 16.59
CA MET A 49 -6.67 -19.26 17.86
C MET A 49 -5.78 -18.04 18.13
N ALA A 50 -4.69 -17.89 17.37
CA ALA A 50 -3.76 -16.77 17.51
C ALA A 50 -4.32 -15.50 16.87
N LYS A 51 -5.44 -14.99 17.37
CA LYS A 51 -6.04 -13.71 16.93
C LYS A 51 -5.81 -12.65 18.00
N ALA A 52 -5.64 -11.38 17.61
CA ALA A 52 -5.49 -10.28 18.56
C ALA A 52 -6.76 -9.43 18.71
N ASN A 53 -7.93 -10.05 18.52
CA ASN A 53 -9.25 -9.38 18.65
C ASN A 53 -9.86 -9.58 20.03
N PHE A 54 -9.08 -9.28 21.06
CA PHE A 54 -9.49 -9.40 22.46
C PHE A 54 -9.49 -8.04 23.16
N PRO A 55 -10.24 -7.90 24.27
CA PRO A 55 -10.07 -6.77 25.17
C PRO A 55 -8.59 -6.61 25.53
N TYR A 56 -8.15 -5.37 25.68
CA TYR A 56 -6.77 -4.91 25.86
C TYR A 56 -5.94 -4.66 24.60
N TYR A 57 -6.30 -5.17 23.42
CA TYR A 57 -5.65 -4.77 22.16
C TYR A 57 -6.36 -3.58 21.51
N GLY A 58 -5.61 -2.75 20.79
CA GLY A 58 -6.15 -1.60 20.07
C GLY A 58 -6.65 -0.43 20.93
N ILE A 59 -6.29 -0.36 22.22
CA ILE A 59 -6.70 0.72 23.14
C ILE A 59 -6.36 2.12 22.60
N ASP A 60 -5.22 2.25 21.93
CA ASP A 60 -4.70 3.52 21.41
C ASP A 60 -5.26 3.85 20.02
N PHE A 61 -6.00 2.94 19.38
CA PHE A 61 -6.71 3.24 18.14
C PHE A 61 -7.96 4.10 18.38
N PRO A 62 -8.46 4.79 17.33
CA PRO A 62 -9.77 5.44 17.41
C PRO A 62 -10.83 4.46 17.89
N ASN A 63 -11.56 4.84 18.93
CA ASN A 63 -12.59 4.02 19.59
C ASN A 63 -12.08 2.79 20.35
N GLY A 64 -10.77 2.66 20.61
CA GLY A 64 -10.20 1.58 21.42
C GLY A 64 -10.49 0.17 20.87
N THR A 65 -10.63 0.06 19.55
CA THR A 65 -11.08 -1.17 18.88
C THR A 65 -9.88 -1.99 18.42
N ALA A 66 -9.87 -3.28 18.77
CA ALA A 66 -8.86 -4.21 18.30
C ALA A 66 -8.92 -4.39 16.77
N THR A 67 -7.75 -4.39 16.12
CA THR A 67 -7.60 -4.46 14.65
C THR A 67 -6.81 -5.69 14.19
N GLY A 68 -6.67 -6.70 15.04
CA GLY A 68 -5.86 -7.90 14.76
C GLY A 68 -4.35 -7.73 15.00
N ARG A 69 -3.90 -6.55 15.46
CA ARG A 69 -2.51 -6.33 15.92
C ARG A 69 -2.34 -6.77 17.37
N PHE A 70 -1.24 -7.47 17.68
CA PHE A 70 -0.86 -7.84 19.05
C PHE A 70 -0.24 -6.66 19.81
N SER A 71 -0.92 -5.51 19.79
CA SER A 71 -0.48 -4.25 20.39
C SER A 71 -1.71 -3.39 20.77
N ASN A 72 -1.48 -2.32 21.53
CA ASN A 72 -2.49 -1.29 21.79
C ASN A 72 -2.73 -0.37 20.59
N GLY A 73 -1.82 -0.36 19.61
CA GLY A 73 -1.90 0.49 18.43
C GLY A 73 -1.13 -0.10 17.24
N PHE A 74 -0.57 0.79 16.42
CA PHE A 74 0.31 0.39 15.31
C PHE A 74 1.57 -0.33 15.85
N ASN A 75 2.03 -1.33 15.11
CA ASN A 75 3.26 -2.06 15.42
C ASN A 75 4.41 -1.61 14.49
N SER A 76 5.59 -2.21 14.63
CA SER A 76 6.75 -1.86 13.82
C SER A 76 6.54 -2.04 12.32
N ALA A 77 5.70 -2.99 11.89
CA ALA A 77 5.40 -3.22 10.48
C ALA A 77 4.57 -2.06 9.89
N ASP A 78 3.62 -1.54 10.66
CA ASP A 78 2.88 -0.34 10.30
C ASP A 78 3.81 0.86 10.19
N GLU A 79 4.68 1.07 11.18
CA GLU A 79 5.60 2.21 11.19
C GLU A 79 6.54 2.14 9.98
N ILE A 80 7.10 0.97 9.65
CA ILE A 80 7.93 0.78 8.46
C ILE A 80 7.12 1.06 7.18
N GLY A 81 5.87 0.61 7.11
CA GLY A 81 5.00 0.85 5.95
C GLY A 81 4.58 2.32 5.79
N MET A 82 4.38 3.05 6.89
CA MET A 82 3.98 4.46 6.90
C MET A 82 5.17 5.41 6.74
N SER A 83 6.33 5.07 7.32
CA SER A 83 7.57 5.85 7.20
C SER A 83 8.28 5.63 5.87
N ALA A 84 7.82 4.67 5.06
CA ALA A 84 8.21 4.52 3.67
C ALA A 84 7.58 5.63 2.79
N PHE A 85 7.89 6.89 3.15
CA PHE A 85 7.61 8.16 2.48
C PHE A 85 6.35 8.92 2.92
#